data_AF-I1C6K7-F1
#
_entry.id   AF-I1C6K7-F1
#
_cell.length_a   1.000
_cell.length_b   1.000
_cell.length_c   1.000
_cell.angle_alpha   90.00
_cell.angle_beta   90.00
_cell.angle_gamma   90.00
#
_symmetry.space_group_name_H-M   'P 1'
#
loop_
_entity.id
_entity.type
_entity.pdbx_description
1 polymer ?
#
loop_
_entity_poly.entity_id
_entity_poly.type
_entity_poly.pdbx_seq_one_letter_code
_entity_poly.pdbx_strand_id
1 'polypeptide(L)'
;MYLPTRFRERISSLRKKLRQLKLDNGRILDVHYPDNNIVALLVHNDYAVDAAAILAKSGLNPIANFDPRAEFCLRGPAFASLTKEQRKEKMVDVHQKRLLKVLEHIHEANRPSVTRAFLKLS
;
A
#
# COMPACT_ATOMS: atom_id res chain seq x y z
N MET A 1 -5.12 -1.24 -2.41
CA MET A 1 -5.85 -2.14 -1.49
C MET A 1 -4.99 -2.37 -0.25
N TYR A 2 -5.59 -2.49 0.93
CA TYR A 2 -4.87 -2.73 2.18
C TYR A 2 -5.28 -4.07 2.77
N LEU A 3 -4.32 -4.87 3.22
CA LEU A 3 -4.55 -6.20 3.79
C LEU A 3 -3.92 -6.28 5.18
N PRO A 4 -4.59 -6.94 6.15
CA PRO A 4 -3.97 -7.20 7.43
C PRO A 4 -2.82 -8.20 7.26
N THR A 5 -1.73 -7.97 8.00
CA THR A 5 -0.63 -8.94 8.16
C THR A 5 -0.26 -9.05 9.62
N ARG A 6 0.19 -10.24 10.04
CA ARG A 6 0.68 -10.47 11.40
C ARG A 6 2.10 -9.96 11.61
N PHE A 7 2.92 -10.00 10.57
CA PHE A 7 4.31 -9.55 10.63
C PHE A 7 4.78 -9.11 9.25
N ARG A 8 5.86 -8.33 9.25
CA ARG A 8 6.52 -7.89 8.03
C ARG A 8 7.40 -9.00 7.48
N GLU A 9 6.96 -9.63 6.39
CA GLU A 9 7.79 -10.57 5.63
C GLU A 9 8.55 -9.89 4.50
N ARG A 10 9.57 -10.55 3.96
CA ARG A 10 10.29 -10.05 2.77
C ARG A 10 9.30 -9.91 1.61
N ILE A 11 9.39 -8.81 0.86
CA ILE A 11 8.52 -8.54 -0.30
C ILE A 11 8.54 -9.69 -1.32
N SER A 12 9.69 -10.33 -1.53
CA SER A 12 9.80 -11.51 -2.41
C SER A 12 8.98 -12.70 -1.92
N SER A 13 8.87 -12.92 -0.61
CA SER A 13 8.06 -13.99 -0.02
C SER A 13 6.57 -13.68 -0.14
N LEU A 14 6.19 -12.42 0.12
CA LEU A 14 4.84 -11.94 -0.08
C LEU A 14 4.39 -12.08 -1.53
N ARG A 15 5.21 -11.67 -2.52
CA ARG A 15 4.90 -11.85 -3.94
C ARG A 15 4.75 -13.32 -4.36
N LYS A 16 5.49 -14.24 -3.72
CA LYS A 16 5.29 -15.69 -3.92
C LYS A 16 3.93 -16.15 -3.38
N LYS A 17 3.52 -15.68 -2.21
CA LYS A 17 2.20 -15.98 -1.63
C LYS A 17 1.06 -15.42 -2.47
N LEU A 18 1.17 -14.17 -2.95
CA LEU A 18 0.18 -13.59 -3.85
C LEU A 18 0.02 -14.42 -5.13
N ARG A 19 1.14 -14.91 -5.70
CA ARG A 19 1.11 -15.85 -6.84
C ARG A 19 0.41 -17.17 -6.50
N GLN A 20 0.63 -17.72 -5.31
CA GLN A 20 -0.03 -18.95 -4.84
C GLN A 20 -1.54 -18.76 -4.66
N LEU A 21 -1.98 -17.56 -4.28
CA LEU A 21 -3.40 -17.16 -4.26
C LEU A 21 -3.97 -16.92 -5.67
N LYS A 22 -3.19 -17.18 -6.73
CA LYS A 22 -3.56 -16.96 -8.14
C LYS A 22 -3.82 -15.49 -8.49
N LEU A 23 -3.28 -14.55 -7.72
CA LEU A 23 -3.26 -13.15 -8.13
C LEU A 23 -2.25 -12.97 -9.27
N ASP A 24 -2.66 -12.24 -10.30
CA ASP A 24 -1.78 -11.84 -11.39
C ASP A 24 -0.75 -10.82 -10.89
N ASN A 25 0.50 -11.27 -10.74
CA ASN A 25 1.62 -10.42 -10.34
C ASN A 25 1.94 -9.32 -11.35
N GLY A 26 1.63 -9.51 -12.64
CA GLY A 26 1.80 -8.48 -13.66
C GLY A 26 0.85 -7.30 -13.47
N ARG A 27 -0.31 -7.57 -12.85
CA ARG A 27 -1.32 -6.55 -12.52
C ARG A 27 -1.16 -5.97 -11.10
N ILE A 28 -0.16 -6.44 -10.34
CA ILE A 28 0.24 -5.86 -9.04
C ILE A 28 1.45 -4.97 -9.25
N LEU A 29 1.17 -3.67 -9.39
CA LEU A 29 2.13 -2.61 -9.69
C LEU A 29 3.16 -2.42 -8.56
N ASP A 30 2.73 -2.46 -7.31
CA ASP A 30 3.61 -2.32 -6.15
C ASP A 30 3.07 -3.08 -4.93
N VAL A 31 4.00 -3.46 -4.05
CA VAL A 31 3.71 -4.06 -2.76
C VAL A 31 4.61 -3.42 -1.71
N HIS A 32 4.02 -2.79 -0.70
CA HIS A 32 4.78 -2.20 0.40
C HIS A 32 4.04 -2.29 1.74
N TYR A 33 4.71 -1.91 2.83
CA TYR A 33 4.15 -1.91 4.18
C TYR A 33 3.92 -0.46 4.63
N PRO A 34 2.68 0.05 4.60
CA PRO A 34 2.38 1.38 5.09
C PRO A 34 2.47 1.49 6.62
N ASP A 35 2.17 0.41 7.34
CA ASP A 35 2.28 0.22 8.80
C ASP A 35 2.71 -1.24 9.10
N ASN A 36 3.05 -1.55 10.34
CA ASN A 36 3.61 -2.84 10.78
C ASN A 36 2.70 -4.04 10.47
N ASN A 37 1.40 -3.85 10.61
CA ASN A 37 0.40 -4.92 10.49
C ASN A 37 -0.44 -4.79 9.21
N ILE A 38 0.02 -4.00 8.25
CA ILE A 38 -0.72 -3.72 7.03
C ILE A 38 0.19 -3.85 5.82
N VAL A 39 -0.27 -4.59 4.82
CA VAL A 39 0.30 -4.64 3.48
C VAL A 39 -0.55 -3.78 2.56
N ALA A 40 0.09 -2.90 1.80
CA ALA A 40 -0.52 -2.20 0.69
C ALA A 40 -0.20 -2.95 -0.61
N LEU A 41 -1.24 -3.27 -1.36
CA LEU A 41 -1.15 -3.73 -2.75
C LEU A 41 -1.62 -2.59 -3.66
N LEU A 42 -0.73 -2.10 -4.51
CA LEU A 42 -1.10 -1.25 -5.64
C LEU A 42 -1.41 -2.16 -6.83
N VAL A 43 -2.65 -2.10 -7.30
CA VAL A 43 -3.17 -2.95 -8.38
C VAL A 43 -3.70 -2.07 -9.50
N HIS A 44 -3.73 -2.59 -10.71
CA HIS A 44 -4.44 -1.92 -11.80
C HIS A 44 -5.94 -1.80 -11.48
N ASN A 45 -6.55 -0.67 -11.87
CA ASN A 45 -7.94 -0.36 -11.55
C ASN A 45 -8.93 -1.36 -12.17
N ASP A 46 -8.68 -1.82 -13.39
CA ASP A 46 -9.47 -2.83 -14.09
C ASP A 46 -9.40 -4.21 -13.43
N TYR A 47 -8.36 -4.46 -12.64
CA TYR A 47 -8.12 -5.71 -11.93
C TYR A 47 -8.52 -5.67 -10.44
N ALA A 48 -8.83 -4.49 -9.90
CA ALA A 48 -9.08 -4.33 -8.48
C ALA A 48 -10.26 -5.19 -7.98
N VAL A 49 -11.32 -5.31 -8.79
CA VAL A 49 -12.51 -6.12 -8.48
C VAL A 49 -12.16 -7.61 -8.45
N ASP A 50 -11.46 -8.11 -9.47
CA ASP A 50 -11.05 -9.52 -9.54
C ASP A 50 -10.07 -9.87 -8.41
N ALA A 51 -9.10 -8.98 -8.14
CA ALA A 51 -8.16 -9.15 -7.05
C ALA A 51 -8.89 -9.24 -5.70
N ALA A 52 -9.88 -8.37 -5.45
CA ALA A 52 -10.70 -8.41 -4.25
C ALA A 52 -11.48 -9.74 -4.15
N ALA A 53 -12.06 -10.22 -5.25
CA ALA A 53 -12.79 -11.48 -5.27
C ALA A 53 -11.88 -12.69 -4.97
N ILE A 54 -10.66 -12.72 -5.52
CA ILE A 54 -9.66 -13.76 -5.25
C ILE A 54 -9.23 -13.75 -3.77
N LEU A 55 -8.98 -12.56 -3.23
CA LEU A 55 -8.61 -12.38 -1.82
C LEU A 55 -9.74 -12.84 -0.89
N ALA A 56 -10.98 -12.43 -1.18
CA ALA A 56 -12.16 -12.83 -0.41
C ALA A 56 -12.38 -14.35 -0.40
N LYS A 57 -12.20 -15.02 -1.56
CA LYS A 57 -12.24 -16.50 -1.65
C LYS A 57 -11.20 -17.18 -0.75
N SER A 58 -10.11 -16.49 -0.44
CA SER A 58 -9.03 -16.97 0.42
C SER A 58 -9.20 -16.55 1.88
N GLY A 59 -10.33 -15.94 2.24
CA GLY A 59 -10.60 -15.42 3.58
C GLY A 59 -9.88 -14.12 3.92
N LEU A 60 -9.27 -13.45 2.93
CA LEU A 60 -8.56 -12.18 3.10
C LEU A 60 -9.46 -11.04 2.65
N ASN A 61 -10.04 -10.32 3.60
CA ASN A 61 -10.85 -9.14 3.30
C ASN A 61 -9.98 -7.87 3.35
N PRO A 62 -9.92 -7.08 2.26
CA PRO A 62 -9.25 -5.79 2.29
C PRO A 62 -9.84 -4.84 3.34
N ILE A 63 -8.98 -4.06 3.98
CA ILE A 63 -9.36 -3.04 4.97
C ILE A 63 -9.95 -1.85 4.22
N ALA A 64 -11.23 -1.55 4.43
CA ALA A 64 -11.94 -0.50 3.71
C ALA A 64 -11.49 0.92 4.11
N ASN A 65 -11.28 1.15 5.41
CA ASN A 65 -11.13 2.50 5.98
C ASN A 65 -9.71 2.80 6.49
N PHE A 66 -8.69 2.16 5.93
CA PHE A 66 -7.32 2.45 6.32
C PHE A 66 -6.80 3.71 5.64
N ASP A 67 -6.41 4.72 6.43
CA ASP A 67 -5.72 5.92 5.94
C ASP A 67 -4.22 5.83 6.25
N PRO A 68 -3.34 5.69 5.24
CA PRO A 68 -1.88 5.65 5.43
C PRO A 68 -1.28 6.98 5.91
N ARG A 69 -2.07 8.06 5.97
CA ARG A 69 -1.66 9.40 6.42
C ARG A 69 -2.05 9.67 7.88
N ALA A 70 -2.71 8.70 8.54
CA ALA A 70 -3.15 8.86 9.92
C ALA A 70 -1.95 8.99 10.89
N GLU A 71 -2.14 9.78 11.94
CA GLU A 71 -1.12 10.14 12.92
C GLU A 71 -0.54 8.93 13.68
N PHE A 72 -1.33 7.86 13.82
CA PHE A 72 -0.93 6.63 14.51
C PHE A 72 0.03 5.76 13.68
N CYS A 73 0.09 5.96 12.35
CA CYS A 73 1.04 5.27 11.49
C CYS A 73 2.47 5.79 11.70
N LEU A 74 2.65 7.00 12.25
CA LEU A 74 3.97 7.49 12.63
C LEU A 74 4.39 6.87 13.95
N ARG A 75 5.22 5.82 13.89
CA ARG A 75 5.74 5.12 15.06
C ARG A 75 7.23 5.39 15.24
N GLY A 76 7.66 5.53 16.49
CA GLY A 76 9.07 5.71 16.85
C GLY A 76 9.24 6.63 18.05
N PRO A 77 10.21 6.36 18.94
CA PRO A 77 10.43 7.18 20.13
C PRO A 77 10.80 8.63 19.79
N ALA A 78 11.42 8.87 18.62
CA ALA A 78 11.78 10.19 18.12
C ALA A 78 10.57 11.11 17.84
N PHE A 79 9.35 10.57 17.78
CA PHE A 79 8.12 11.33 17.49
C PHE A 79 7.17 11.37 18.69
N ALA A 80 7.60 10.90 19.86
CA ALA A 80 6.77 10.83 21.07
C ALA A 80 6.34 12.21 21.58
N SER A 81 7.14 13.25 21.33
CA SER A 81 6.87 14.63 21.72
C SER A 81 5.97 15.40 20.74
N LEU A 82 5.66 14.85 19.57
CA LEU A 82 4.87 15.55 18.55
C LEU A 82 3.37 15.47 18.87
N THR A 83 2.65 16.56 18.57
CA THR A 83 1.18 16.58 18.65
C THR A 83 0.54 15.69 17.57
N LYS A 84 -0.75 15.41 17.69
CA LYS A 84 -1.47 14.62 16.68
C LYS A 84 -1.42 15.27 15.29
N GLU A 85 -1.54 16.59 15.24
CA GLU A 85 -1.52 17.40 14.02
C GLU A 85 -0.15 17.31 13.34
N GLN A 86 0.93 17.55 14.09
CA GLN A 86 2.31 17.44 13.59
C GLN A 86 2.64 16.04 13.09
N ARG A 87 2.13 15.01 13.77
CA ARG A 87 2.30 13.61 13.35
C ARG A 87 1.56 13.33 12.04
N LYS A 88 0.34 13.85 11.89
CA LYS A 88 -0.46 13.71 10.67
C LYS A 88 0.23 14.40 9.49
N GLU A 89 0.68 15.65 9.66
CA GLU A 89 1.42 16.40 8.64
C GLU A 89 2.66 15.60 8.17
N LYS A 90 3.45 15.10 9.12
CA LYS A 90 4.63 14.29 8.79
C LYS A 90 4.29 12.98 8.09
N MET A 91 3.13 12.37 8.40
CA MET A 91 2.67 11.18 7.69
C MET A 91 2.20 11.48 6.27
N VAL A 92 1.64 12.66 6.03
CA VAL A 92 1.35 13.13 4.66
C VAL A 92 2.64 13.20 3.85
N ASP A 93 3.70 13.81 4.40
CA ASP A 93 5.01 13.87 3.73
C ASP A 93 5.59 12.48 3.45
N VAL A 94 5.53 11.58 4.44
CA VAL A 94 6.00 10.20 4.30
C VAL A 94 5.20 9.47 3.23
N HIS A 95 3.89 9.68 3.19
CA HIS A 95 3.02 9.09 2.18
C HIS A 95 3.37 9.59 0.77
N GLN A 96 3.51 10.91 0.58
CA GLN A 96 3.91 11.50 -0.70
C GLN A 96 5.26 10.98 -1.18
N LYS A 97 6.27 10.90 -0.30
CA LYS A 97 7.58 10.32 -0.62
C LYS A 97 7.48 8.86 -1.06
N ARG A 98 6.59 8.07 -0.45
CA ARG A 98 6.32 6.68 -0.87
C ARG A 98 5.69 6.65 -2.26
N LEU A 99 4.72 7.51 -2.56
CA LEU A 99 4.12 7.60 -3.90
C LEU A 99 5.18 7.91 -4.97
N LEU A 100 6.05 8.90 -4.73
CA LEU A 100 7.14 9.23 -5.65
C LEU A 100 8.10 8.05 -5.87
N LYS A 101 8.51 7.37 -4.79
CA LYS A 101 9.38 6.20 -4.86
C LYS A 101 8.75 5.05 -5.66
N VAL A 102 7.44 4.88 -5.57
CA VAL A 102 6.73 3.85 -6.35
C VAL A 102 6.80 4.17 -7.86
N LEU A 103 6.71 5.43 -8.26
CA LEU A 103 6.83 5.84 -9.67
C LEU A 103 8.18 5.49 -10.30
N GLU A 104 9.28 5.51 -9.51
CA GLU A 104 10.62 5.13 -9.98
C GLU A 104 10.68 3.67 -10.46
N HIS A 105 9.90 2.78 -9.84
CA HIS A 105 9.96 1.33 -10.07
C HIS A 105 8.83 0.82 -10.97
N ILE A 106 7.79 1.61 -11.19
CA ILE A 106 6.69 1.26 -12.08
C ILE A 106 7.16 1.28 -13.54
N HIS A 107 6.69 0.28 -14.31
CA HIS A 107 6.94 0.18 -15.74
C HIS A 107 6.51 1.46 -16.46
N GLU A 108 7.36 1.95 -17.36
CA GLU A 108 7.24 3.27 -17.98
C GLU A 108 5.85 3.53 -18.59
N ALA A 109 5.31 2.53 -19.31
CA ALA A 109 3.98 2.61 -19.91
C ALA A 109 2.83 2.86 -18.90
N ASN A 110 3.00 2.43 -17.65
CA ASN A 110 1.99 2.58 -16.60
C ASN A 110 2.17 3.86 -15.79
N ARG A 111 3.34 4.52 -15.85
CA ARG A 111 3.65 5.71 -15.03
C ARG A 111 2.64 6.85 -15.21
N PRO A 112 2.22 7.27 -16.43
CA PRO A 112 1.29 8.38 -16.59
C PRO A 112 -0.06 8.12 -15.88
N SER A 113 -0.58 6.91 -16.01
CA SER A 113 -1.83 6.50 -15.37
C SER A 113 -1.72 6.48 -13.85
N VAL A 114 -0.61 5.95 -13.31
CA VAL A 114 -0.38 5.94 -11.87
C VAL A 114 -0.14 7.34 -11.31
N THR A 115 0.63 8.18 -11.99
CA THR A 115 0.85 9.58 -11.58
C THR A 115 -0.46 10.34 -11.50
N ARG A 116 -1.35 10.21 -12.51
CA ARG A 116 -2.69 10.82 -12.48
C ARG A 116 -3.53 10.30 -11.32
N ALA A 117 -3.44 9.01 -10.99
CA ALA A 117 -4.14 8.46 -9.84
C ALA A 117 -3.59 9.02 -8.52
N PHE A 118 -2.27 9.13 -8.38
CA PHE A 118 -1.62 9.70 -7.19
C PHE A 118 -1.97 11.17 -6.98
N LEU A 119 -2.05 11.97 -8.05
CA LEU A 119 -2.47 13.38 -7.95
C LEU A 119 -3.89 13.56 -7.40
N LYS A 120 -4.77 12.56 -7.50
CA LYS A 120 -6.10 12.58 -6.90
C LYS A 120 -6.11 12.18 -5.43
N LEU A 121 -5.01 11.61 -4.93
CA LEU A 121 -4.84 11.12 -3.56
C LEU A 121 -3.99 12.07 -2.69
N SER A 122 -3.18 12.92 -3.35
CA SER A 122 -2.41 14.02 -2.77
C SER A 122 -3.30 15.12 -2.21
#